data_AF-A0A0V9UNX8-F1
#
_entry.id   AF-A0A0V9UNX8-F1
#
_cell.length_a   1.000
_cell.length_b   1.000
_cell.length_c   1.000
_cell.angle_alpha   90.00
_cell.angle_beta   90.00
_cell.angle_gamma   90.00
#
_symmetry.space_group_name_H-M   'P 1'
#
loop_
_entity.id
_entity.type
_entity.pdbx_description
1 polymer ?
#
loop_
_entity_poly.entity_id
_entity_poly.type
_entity_poly.pdbx_seq_one_letter_code
_entity_poly.pdbx_strand_id
1 'polypeptide(L)' 'MNQESNSSGGIGIVGILTIVFVVLKLVGVIDWSWWWVLSPLWISAALGVVVFLILLVTLKAIGRRTRR' A
#
# COMPACT_ATOMS: atom_id res chain seq x y z
N MET A 1 -17.27 6.63 -34.19
CA MET A 1 -16.92 7.52 -33.08
C MET A 1 -15.87 6.82 -32.24
N ASN A 2 -14.60 7.23 -32.37
CA ASN A 2 -13.50 6.63 -31.63
C ASN A 2 -13.49 7.21 -30.22
N GLN A 3 -13.66 6.35 -29.21
CA GLN A 3 -13.54 6.70 -27.81
C GLN A 3 -12.06 6.75 -27.47
N GLU A 4 -11.43 7.92 -27.56
CA GLU A 4 -10.13 8.16 -26.93
C GLU A 4 -10.32 8.14 -25.40
N SER A 5 -9.94 7.03 -24.79
CA SER A 5 -9.81 6.93 -23.33
C SER A 5 -8.55 7.66 -22.89
N ASN A 6 -8.66 8.98 -22.75
CA ASN A 6 -7.63 9.81 -22.11
C ASN A 6 -7.50 9.41 -20.64
N SER A 7 -6.67 8.41 -20.39
CA SER A 7 -6.28 7.96 -19.06
C SER A 7 -5.34 9.01 -18.48
N SER A 8 -5.92 10.04 -17.88
CA SER A 8 -5.20 11.06 -17.10
C SER A 8 -4.61 10.40 -15.85
N GLY A 9 -3.43 9.80 -16.01
CA GLY A 9 -2.58 9.29 -14.94
C GLY A 9 -2.01 10.43 -14.11
N GLY A 10 -2.87 11.13 -13.37
CA GLY A 10 -2.43 12.06 -12.34
C GLY A 10 -1.80 11.29 -11.19
N ILE A 11 -0.67 11.78 -10.67
CA ILE A 11 -0.08 11.27 -9.43
C ILE A 11 -1.18 11.31 -8.38
N GLY A 12 -1.68 10.14 -7.99
CA GLY A 12 -2.76 10.03 -7.02
C GLY A 12 -2.36 10.73 -5.73
N ILE A 13 -3.34 11.23 -4.98
CA ILE A 13 -3.15 11.92 -3.69
C ILE A 13 -2.12 11.22 -2.78
N VAL A 14 -2.05 9.89 -2.83
CA VAL A 14 -1.08 9.06 -2.12
C VAL A 14 0.37 9.43 -2.46
N GLY A 15 0.68 9.60 -3.75
CA GLY A 15 2.00 9.98 -4.24
C GLY A 15 2.44 11.36 -3.72
N ILE A 16 1.53 12.33 -3.74
CA ILE A 16 1.77 13.67 -3.20
C ILE A 16 2.00 13.62 -1.69
N LEU A 17 1.18 12.87 -0.94
CA LEU A 17 1.38 12.68 0.50
C LEU A 17 2.76 12.07 0.80
N THR A 18 3.21 11.06 0.04
CA THR A 18 4.55 10.49 0.21
C THR A 18 5.65 11.53 -0.02
N ILE A 19 5.53 12.34 -1.08
CA ILE A 19 6.54 13.38 -1.38
C ILE A 19 6.55 14.44 -0.27
N VAL A 20 5.39 14.89 0.21
CA VAL A 20 5.28 15.87 1.31
C VAL A 20 5.94 15.35 2.58
N PHE A 21 5.70 14.09 2.98
CA PHE A 21 6.35 13.49 4.15
C PHE A 21 7.88 13.41 4.01
N VAL A 22 8.38 13.11 2.81
CA VAL A 22 9.82 13.07 2.52
C VAL A 22 10.45 14.47 2.61
N VAL A 23 9.80 15.48 2.01
CA VAL A 23 10.29 16.87 2.03
C VAL A 23 10.28 17.44 3.45
N LEU A 24 9.21 17.24 4.21
CA LEU A 24 9.11 17.76 5.58
C LEU A 24 10.21 17.22 6.49
N LYS A 25 10.68 15.99 6.22
CA LYS A 25 11.82 15.42 6.93
C LYS A 25 13.17 15.97 6.49
N LEU A 26 13.37 16.18 5.20
CA LEU A 26 14.59 16.80 4.67
C LEU A 26 14.77 18.25 5.15
N VAL A 27 13.67 18.96 5.37
CA VAL A 27 13.67 20.33 5.94
C VAL A 27 13.97 20.33 7.45
N GLY A 28 14.09 19.16 8.09
CA GLY A 28 14.51 19.05 9.49
C GLY A 28 13.45 19.48 10.50
N VAL A 29 12.19 19.63 10.08
CA VAL A 29 11.07 19.97 10.98
C VAL A 29 10.77 18.80 11.94
N ILE A 30 11.15 17.58 11.59
CA ILE A 30 10.89 16.37 12.37
C ILE A 30 12.10 15.44 12.39
N ASP A 31 12.69 15.23 13.57
CA ASP A 31 13.84 14.33 13.83
C ASP A 31 13.47 12.83 13.82
N TRP A 32 12.35 12.47 13.19
CA TRP A 32 11.78 11.15 13.37
C TRP A 32 12.66 10.05 12.75
N SER A 33 12.27 8.78 12.88
CA SER A 33 12.93 7.68 12.16
C SER A 33 12.41 7.55 10.72
N TRP A 34 13.28 7.20 9.77
CA TRP A 34 12.90 7.03 8.35
C TRP A 34 11.80 5.98 8.14
N TRP A 35 11.72 5.02 9.07
CA TRP A 35 10.64 4.06 9.17
C TRP A 35 9.24 4.68 9.20
N TRP A 36 9.06 5.82 9.85
CA TRP A 36 7.76 6.49 9.93
C TRP A 36 7.46 7.38 8.71
N VAL A 37 8.47 7.86 7.99
CA VAL A 37 8.26 8.53 6.69
C VAL A 37 7.71 7.56 5.66
N LEU A 38 8.12 6.28 5.71
CA LEU A 38 7.51 5.23 4.92
C LEU A 38 6.20 4.70 5.52
N SER A 39 5.67 5.25 6.62
CA SER A 39 4.42 4.76 7.22
C SER A 39 3.26 4.60 6.22
N PRO A 40 3.09 5.47 5.19
CA PRO A 40 2.07 5.24 4.17
C PRO A 40 2.31 3.93 3.39
N LEU A 41 3.56 3.64 3.04
CA LEU A 41 3.98 2.39 2.38
C LEU A 41 3.84 1.18 3.32
N TRP A 42 4.21 1.33 4.60
CA TRP A 42 4.08 0.26 5.59
C TRP A 42 2.63 -0.10 5.86
N ILE A 43 1.72 0.87 5.89
CA ILE A 43 0.27 0.63 6.02
C ILE A 43 -0.23 -0.18 4.82
N SER A 44 0.14 0.20 3.59
CA SER A 44 -0.23 -0.56 2.40
C SER A 44 0.35 -1.98 2.42
N ALA A 45 1.62 -2.14 2.79
CA ALA A 45 2.28 -3.44 2.89
C ALA A 45 1.65 -4.32 3.98
N ALA A 46 1.39 -3.77 5.17
CA ALA A 46 0.75 -4.48 6.27
C ALA A 46 -0.66 -4.95 5.89
N LEU A 47 -1.44 -4.12 5.21
CA LEU A 47 -2.76 -4.51 4.72
C LEU A 47 -2.66 -5.68 3.73
N GLY A 48 -1.69 -5.63 2.81
CA GLY A 48 -1.42 -6.73 1.87
C GLY A 48 -1.03 -8.03 2.57
N VAL A 49 -0.16 -7.96 3.59
CA VAL A 49 0.26 -9.12 4.39
C VAL A 49 -0.93 -9.73 5.12
N VAL A 50 -1.80 -8.92 5.73
CA VAL A 50 -3.00 -9.41 6.42
C VAL A 50 -3.92 -10.16 5.47
N VAL A 51 -4.20 -9.59 4.29
CA VAL A 51 -5.03 -10.24 3.25
C VAL A 51 -4.40 -11.57 2.80
N PHE A 52 -3.09 -11.58 2.57
CA PHE A 52 -2.36 -12.79 2.16
C PHE A 52 -2.44 -13.90 3.22
N LEU A 53 -2.30 -13.57 4.50
CA LEU A 53 -2.43 -14.52 5.60
C LEU A 53 -3.85 -15.09 5.68
N ILE A 54 -4.88 -14.24 5.58
CA ILE A 54 -6.28 -14.69 5.58
C ILE A 54 -6.53 -15.64 4.41
N LEU A 55 -6.04 -15.30 3.21
CA LEU A 55 -6.15 -16.14 2.03
C LEU A 55 -5.45 -17.50 2.23
N LEU A 56 -4.22 -17.51 2.77
CA LEU A 56 -3.52 -18.75 3.08
C LEU A 56 -4.27 -19.62 4.10
N VAL A 57 -4.79 -19.03 5.17
CA VAL A 57 -5.55 -19.77 6.19
C VAL A 57 -6.83 -20.35 5.59
N THR A 58 -7.58 -19.55 4.84
CA THR A 58 -8.83 -20.01 4.19
C THR A 58 -8.57 -21.08 3.14
N LEU A 59 -7.59 -20.91 2.25
CA LEU A 59 -7.20 -21.93 1.26
C LEU A 59 -6.73 -23.23 1.95
N LYS A 60 -5.89 -23.13 2.98
CA LYS A 60 -5.42 -24.29 3.76
C LYS A 60 -6.56 -24.95 4.54
N ALA A 61 -7.56 -24.20 4.97
CA ALA A 61 -8.76 -24.74 5.63
C ALA A 61 -9.71 -25.42 4.63
N ILE A 62 -9.90 -24.84 3.44
CA ILE A 62 -10.71 -25.39 2.35
C ILE A 62 -10.08 -26.67 1.81
N GLY A 63 -8.78 -26.66 1.50
CA GLY A 63 -8.06 -27.85 1.04
C GLY A 63 -8.04 -29.00 2.06
N ARG A 64 -8.13 -28.67 3.36
CA ARG A 64 -8.31 -29.68 4.42
C ARG A 64 -9.72 -30.28 4.46
N ARG A 65 -10.74 -29.59 3.97
CA ARG A 65 -12.13 -30.10 3.93
C ARG A 65 -12.40 -31.03 2.74
N THR A 66 -11.80 -30.79 1.57
CA THR A 66 -12.02 -31.62 0.36
C THR A 66 -11.27 -32.96 0.37
N ARG A 67 -10.37 -33.18 1.33
CA ARG A 67 -9.66 -34.47 1.52
C ARG A 67 -10.33 -35.43 2.50
N ARG A 68 -11.57 -35.18 2.94
CA ARG A 68 -12.42 -36.17 3.64
C ARG A 68 -13.49 -36.66 2.68
#